data_AF-A0AAW5IDU6-F1
#
_entry.id   AF-A0AAW5IDU6-F1
#
_cell.length_a   1.000
_cell.length_b   1.000
_cell.length_c   1.000
_cell.angle_alpha   90.00
_cell.angle_beta   90.00
_cell.angle_gamma   90.00
#
_symmetry.space_group_name_H-M   'P 1'
#
loop_
_entity.id
_entity.type
_entity.pdbx_description
1 polymer ?
#
loop_
_entity_poly.entity_id
_entity_poly.type
_entity_poly.pdbx_seq_one_letter_code
_entity_poly.pdbx_strand_id
1 'polypeptide(L)'
;MKNGSDDIKILCVGVGGAGTNVINRMKDIGVPNAEFLTFGGYRYDYSHPEIPHYNLIEANGLDSLPNGSGPKTFEDLAENVVDEIKAALLNLLG
;
A
#
# COMPACT_ATOMS: atom_id res chain seq x y z
N MET A 1 -32.81 9.92 6.70
CA MET A 1 -32.43 8.96 5.65
C MET A 1 -30.95 8.67 5.85
N LYS A 2 -30.57 7.43 6.16
CA LYS A 2 -29.16 7.04 6.05
C LYS A 2 -28.85 7.05 4.56
N ASN A 3 -28.00 7.95 4.12
CA ASN A 3 -27.56 7.95 2.73
C ASN A 3 -26.79 6.64 2.53
N GLY A 4 -27.12 5.86 1.50
CA GLY A 4 -26.46 4.57 1.23
C GLY A 4 -24.97 4.66 0.87
N SER A 5 -24.32 5.80 1.11
CA SER A 5 -22.86 5.98 0.97
C SER A 5 -22.08 5.56 2.21
N ASP A 6 -22.72 5.45 3.39
CA ASP A 6 -22.04 5.07 4.63
C ASP A 6 -21.59 3.59 4.63
N ASP A 7 -22.05 2.80 3.66
CA ASP A 7 -21.72 1.37 3.50
C ASP A 7 -20.60 1.09 2.47
N ILE A 8 -20.11 2.10 1.73
CA ILE A 8 -19.06 1.91 0.73
C ILE A 8 -17.71 2.26 1.35
N LYS A 9 -16.87 1.25 1.58
CA LYS A 9 -15.47 1.44 1.98
C LYS A 9 -14.60 1.62 0.75
N ILE A 10 -13.91 2.76 0.67
CA ILE A 10 -12.93 3.04 -0.36
C ILE A 10 -11.54 2.85 0.24
N LEU A 11 -10.73 2.00 -0.39
CA LEU A 11 -9.32 1.84 -0.05
C LEU A 11 -8.47 2.38 -1.21
N CYS A 12 -7.65 3.38 -0.92
CA CYS A 12 -6.68 3.92 -1.87
C CYS A 12 -5.31 3.28 -1.63
N VAL A 13 -4.77 2.64 -2.67
CA VAL A 13 -3.51 1.90 -2.60
C VAL A 13 -2.42 2.61 -3.40
N GLY A 14 -1.36 3.03 -2.72
CA GLY A 14 -0.17 3.61 -3.35
C GLY A 14 0.90 2.54 -3.57
N VAL A 15 1.30 2.32 -4.83
CA VAL A 15 2.35 1.35 -5.17
C VAL A 15 3.66 2.06 -5.54
N GLY A 16 4.76 1.62 -4.93
CA GLY A 16 6.09 2.19 -5.12
C GLY A 16 6.25 3.57 -4.49
N GLY A 17 7.42 4.18 -4.70
CA GLY A 17 7.75 5.49 -4.10
C GLY A 17 6.80 6.61 -4.55
N ALA A 18 6.50 6.70 -5.85
CA ALA A 18 5.58 7.70 -6.38
C ALA A 18 4.14 7.51 -5.84
N GLY A 19 3.65 6.27 -5.79
CA GLY A 19 2.34 5.97 -5.22
C GLY A 19 2.27 6.31 -3.73
N THR A 20 3.32 6.01 -2.97
CA THR A 20 3.43 6.38 -1.55
C THR A 20 3.34 7.89 -1.35
N ASN A 21 4.05 8.68 -2.17
CA ASN A 21 3.99 10.14 -2.10
C ASN A 21 2.60 10.69 -2.40
N VAL A 22 1.88 10.09 -3.35
CA VAL A 22 0.48 10.48 -3.66
C VAL A 22 -0.42 10.20 -2.46
N ILE A 23 -0.28 9.02 -1.84
CA ILE A 23 -1.07 8.66 -0.65
C ILE A 23 -0.78 9.60 0.53
N ASN A 24 0.49 9.93 0.78
CA ASN A 24 0.86 10.93 1.80
C ASN A 24 0.19 12.29 1.50
N ARG A 25 0.24 12.74 0.23
CA ARG A 25 -0.43 13.99 -0.14
C ARG A 25 -1.94 13.95 0.00
N MET A 26 -2.58 12.81 -0.30
CA MET A 26 -4.03 12.61 -0.10
C MET A 26 -4.40 12.68 1.39
N LYS A 27 -3.54 12.15 2.26
CA LYS A 27 -3.68 12.26 3.71
C LYS A 27 -3.55 13.70 4.18
N ASP A 28 -2.52 14.42 3.72
CA ASP A 28 -2.27 15.83 4.06
C ASP A 28 -3.45 16.76 3.71
N ILE A 29 -4.06 16.55 2.54
CA ILE A 29 -5.21 17.38 2.10
C ILE A 29 -6.54 16.90 2.68
N GLY A 30 -6.55 15.81 3.45
CA GLY A 30 -7.73 15.28 4.12
C GLY A 30 -8.77 14.72 3.16
N VAL A 31 -8.37 13.91 2.17
CA VAL A 31 -9.33 13.20 1.31
C VAL A 31 -10.31 12.40 2.18
N PRO A 32 -11.62 12.70 2.15
CA PRO A 32 -12.59 12.08 3.04
C PRO A 32 -12.98 10.69 2.54
N ASN A 33 -13.50 9.86 3.46
CA ASN A 33 -14.09 8.55 3.18
C ASN A 33 -13.17 7.56 2.44
N ALA A 34 -11.86 7.67 2.66
CA ALA A 34 -10.88 6.75 2.10
C ALA A 34 -9.93 6.26 3.20
N GLU A 35 -9.73 4.94 3.23
CA GLU A 35 -8.60 4.33 3.92
C GLU A 35 -7.38 4.33 3.00
N PHE A 36 -6.19 4.32 3.59
CA PHE A 36 -4.94 4.42 2.86
C PHE A 36 -4.04 3.23 3.15
N LEU A 37 -3.40 2.72 2.10
CA LEU A 37 -2.46 1.62 2.16
C LEU A 37 -1.34 1.85 1.15
N THR A 38 -0.13 1.41 1.46
CA THR A 38 0.98 1.46 0.52
C THR A 38 1.68 0.11 0.39
N PHE A 39 2.13 -0.20 -0.82
CA PHE A 39 2.99 -1.35 -1.13
C PHE A 39 4.24 -0.85 -1.85
N GLY A 40 5.37 -1.52 -1.64
CA GLY A 40 6.60 -1.20 -2.36
C GLY A 40 7.76 -2.06 -1.90
N GLY A 41 8.98 -1.66 -2.26
CA GLY A 41 10.16 -2.18 -1.59
C GLY A 41 10.41 -1.34 -0.35
N TYR A 42 11.28 -0.35 -0.49
CA TYR A 42 11.64 0.50 0.64
C TYR A 42 10.62 1.61 0.88
N ARG A 43 10.33 1.86 2.16
CA ARG A 43 9.62 3.06 2.60
C ARG A 43 10.63 4.18 2.82
N TYR A 44 10.64 5.15 1.91
CA TYR A 44 11.56 6.29 1.99
C TYR A 44 10.99 7.47 2.80
N ASP A 45 9.66 7.53 2.96
CA ASP A 45 8.98 8.61 3.67
C ASP A 45 8.02 8.06 4.74
N TYR A 46 8.26 8.47 5.98
CA TYR A 46 7.48 8.13 7.17
C TYR A 46 6.61 9.31 7.63
N SER A 47 6.34 10.31 6.78
CA SER A 47 5.48 11.47 7.09
C SER A 47 4.13 11.11 7.71
N HIS A 48 3.56 9.95 7.33
CA HIS A 48 2.34 9.40 7.91
C HIS A 48 2.55 7.96 8.41
N PRO A 49 3.17 7.75 9.60
CA PRO A 49 3.46 6.41 10.12
C PRO A 49 2.18 5.60 10.39
N GLU A 50 1.04 6.25 10.55
CA GLU A 50 -0.27 5.63 10.69
C GLU A 50 -0.78 4.94 9.43
N ILE A 51 -0.24 5.28 8.25
CA ILE A 51 -0.59 4.60 6.99
C ILE A 51 0.24 3.31 6.90
N PRO A 52 -0.41 2.13 6.83
CA PRO A 52 0.29 0.86 6.69
C PRO A 52 1.12 0.83 5.40
N HIS A 53 2.31 0.24 5.50
CA HIS A 53 3.19 -0.02 4.38
C HIS A 53 3.61 -1.48 4.39
N TYR A 54 3.38 -2.16 3.28
CA TYR A 54 3.81 -3.54 3.08
C TYR A 54 5.03 -3.55 2.16
N ASN A 55 6.17 -3.85 2.74
CA ASN A 55 7.42 -4.03 2.02
C ASN A 55 7.45 -5.42 1.38
N LEU A 56 7.33 -5.48 0.06
CA LEU A 56 7.33 -6.70 -0.75
C LEU A 56 8.68 -7.42 -0.70
N ILE A 57 9.78 -6.72 -0.43
CA ILE A 57 11.11 -7.32 -0.29
C ILE A 57 11.16 -8.12 1.02
N GLU A 58 10.80 -7.46 2.14
CA GLU A 58 10.75 -8.09 3.46
C GLU A 58 9.70 -9.20 3.53
N ALA A 59 8.54 -9.02 2.89
CA ALA A 59 7.49 -10.04 2.83
C ALA A 59 7.96 -11.32 2.12
N ASN A 60 8.92 -11.22 1.21
CA ASN A 60 9.57 -12.36 0.57
C ASN A 60 10.79 -12.89 1.37
N GLY A 61 11.01 -12.40 2.60
CA GLY A 61 12.13 -12.81 3.45
C GLY A 61 13.49 -12.31 2.96
N LEU A 62 13.51 -11.24 2.16
CA LEU A 62 14.72 -10.65 1.62
C LEU A 62 15.08 -9.37 2.40
N ASP A 63 16.36 -9.11 2.57
CA ASP A 63 16.84 -7.86 3.18
C ASP A 63 16.91 -6.71 2.15
N SER A 64 17.18 -7.04 0.88
CA SER A 64 17.35 -6.06 -0.21
C SER A 64 17.23 -6.70 -1.58
N LEU A 65 17.14 -5.86 -2.62
CA LEU A 65 17.22 -6.25 -4.02
C LEU A 65 18.51 -5.74 -4.69
N PRO A 66 19.01 -6.45 -5.72
CA PRO A 66 20.09 -5.94 -6.56
C PRO A 66 19.77 -4.57 -7.18
N ASN A 67 20.81 -3.75 -7.36
CA ASN A 67 20.66 -2.47 -8.05
C ASN A 67 20.14 -2.70 -9.48
N GLY A 68 19.11 -1.92 -9.86
CA GLY A 68 18.49 -2.01 -11.18
C GLY A 68 17.41 -3.09 -11.30
N SER A 69 16.97 -3.73 -10.21
CA SER A 69 15.78 -4.56 -10.21
C SER A 69 14.60 -3.81 -10.84
N GLY A 70 14.10 -4.38 -11.94
CA GLY A 70 13.09 -3.76 -12.79
C GLY A 70 11.67 -4.20 -12.44
N PRO A 71 10.68 -3.78 -13.25
CA PRO A 71 9.27 -4.09 -13.02
C PRO A 71 8.97 -5.58 -12.80
N LYS A 72 9.60 -6.47 -13.58
CA LYS A 72 9.37 -7.92 -13.48
C LYS A 72 9.77 -8.49 -12.12
N THR A 73 10.87 -8.00 -11.53
CA THR A 73 11.26 -8.42 -10.17
C THR A 73 10.18 -8.07 -9.14
N PHE A 74 9.58 -6.88 -9.23
CA PHE A 74 8.52 -6.48 -8.30
C PHE A 74 7.19 -7.18 -8.57
N GLU A 75 6.89 -7.54 -9.81
CA GLU A 75 5.76 -8.40 -10.17
C GLU A 75 5.92 -9.78 -9.50
N ASP A 76 7.08 -10.42 -9.65
CA ASP A 76 7.36 -11.74 -9.06
C ASP A 76 7.27 -11.69 -7.52
N LEU A 77 7.80 -10.63 -6.89
CA LEU A 77 7.67 -10.44 -5.44
C LEU A 77 6.21 -10.32 -5.00
N ALA A 78 5.38 -9.60 -5.75
CA ALA A 78 3.96 -9.44 -5.43
C ALA A 78 3.18 -10.75 -5.65
N GLU A 79 3.50 -11.51 -6.69
CA GLU A 79 2.89 -12.83 -6.96
C GLU A 79 3.18 -13.84 -5.85
N ASN A 80 4.41 -13.85 -5.34
CA ASN A 80 4.82 -14.76 -4.26
C ASN A 80 4.08 -14.52 -2.94
N VAL A 81 3.62 -13.29 -2.71
CA VAL A 81 2.95 -12.87 -1.45
C VAL A 81 1.49 -12.45 -1.67
N VAL A 82 0.86 -13.05 -2.69
CA VAL A 82 -0.51 -12.68 -3.10
C VAL A 82 -1.53 -12.89 -1.97
N ASP A 83 -1.32 -13.89 -1.12
CA ASP A 83 -2.24 -14.19 -0.02
C ASP A 83 -2.07 -13.20 1.14
N GLU A 84 -0.85 -12.75 1.41
CA GLU A 84 -0.58 -11.64 2.34
C GLU A 84 -1.17 -10.32 1.83
N ILE A 85 -1.07 -10.05 0.52
CA ILE A 85 -1.72 -8.87 -0.09
C ILE A 85 -3.23 -8.95 0.10
N LYS A 86 -3.86 -10.10 -0.18
CA LYS A 86 -5.30 -10.29 0.07
C LYS A 86 -5.66 -10.04 1.53
N ALA A 87 -4.89 -10.60 2.46
CA ALA A 87 -5.12 -10.41 3.90
C ALA A 87 -5.00 -8.93 4.32
N ALA A 88 -4.00 -8.21 3.80
CA ALA A 88 -3.83 -6.78 4.04
C ALA A 88 -5.03 -5.96 3.56
N LEU A 89 -5.53 -6.26 2.35
CA LEU A 89 -6.70 -5.61 1.78
C LEU A 89 -7.97 -5.90 2.59
N LEU A 90 -8.19 -7.16 2.95
CA LEU A 90 -9.35 -7.58 3.75
C LEU A 90 -9.35 -6.97 5.15
N ASN A 91 -8.19 -6.86 5.81
CA ASN A 91 -8.09 -6.26 7.15
C ASN A 91 -8.56 -4.80 7.18
N LEU A 92 -8.37 -4.05 6.09
CA LEU A 92 -8.81 -2.65 6.00
C LEU A 92 -10.24 -2.51 5.47
N LEU A 93 -10.69 -3.45 4.64
CA LEU A 93 -12.03 -3.43 4.07
C LEU A 93 -13.09 -4.11 4.97
N GLY A 94 -12.69 -4.91 5.96
CA GLY A 94 -13.58 -5.60 6.91
C GLY A 94 -14.36 -6.73 6.28
#